data_AF-A0A2V6MZZ5-F1
#
_entry.id   AF-A0A2V6MZZ5-F1
#
_cell.length_a   1.000
_cell.length_b   1.000
_cell.length_c   1.000
_cell.angle_alpha   90.00
_cell.angle_beta   90.00
_cell.angle_gamma   90.00
#
_symmetry.space_group_name_H-M   'P 1'
#
loop_
_entity.id
_entity.type
_entity.pdbx_description
1 polymer ?
#
loop_
_entity_poly.entity_id
_entity_poly.type
_entity_poly.pdbx_seq_one_letter_code
_entity_poly.pdbx_strand_id
1 'polypeptide(L)'
;MSRAAADHFAEQVEGQLGHNGNDRSSRGDRISRYGTWSATWGENISYGQKTARGIVLTLIIDDGVRSRGHRKNIFNPKFNYAGAAFGPHARYRTGCSIDFAGGYAERAEALVARNP
;
A
#
# COMPACT_ATOMS: atom_id res chain seq x y z
N MET A 1 -7.15 -2.35 -5.80
CA MET A 1 -5.85 -1.85 -5.24
C MET A 1 -5.15 -2.80 -4.26
N SER A 2 -5.83 -3.57 -3.40
CA SER A 2 -5.13 -4.42 -2.41
C SER A 2 -4.14 -5.44 -3.02
N ARG A 3 -4.34 -5.83 -4.28
CA ARG A 3 -3.37 -6.63 -5.05
C ARG A 3 -2.06 -5.90 -5.32
N ALA A 4 -2.12 -4.61 -5.67
CA ALA A 4 -0.91 -3.79 -5.85
C ALA A 4 -0.13 -3.68 -4.54
N ALA A 5 -0.82 -3.46 -3.42
CA ALA A 5 -0.22 -3.43 -2.10
C ALA A 5 0.41 -4.79 -1.71
N ALA A 6 -0.25 -5.90 -2.07
CA ALA A 6 0.23 -7.25 -1.80
C ALA A 6 1.48 -7.60 -2.60
N ASP A 7 1.49 -7.31 -3.90
CA ASP A 7 2.65 -7.47 -4.77
C ASP A 7 3.85 -6.70 -4.22
N HIS A 8 3.66 -5.42 -3.91
CA HIS A 8 4.73 -4.61 -3.35
C HIS A 8 5.23 -5.15 -2.01
N PHE A 9 4.32 -5.59 -1.14
CA PHE A 9 4.72 -6.10 0.16
C PHE A 9 5.43 -7.46 0.07
N ALA A 10 5.08 -8.30 -0.91
CA ALA A 10 5.77 -9.55 -1.18
C ALA A 10 7.26 -9.32 -1.51
N GLU A 11 7.59 -8.20 -2.16
CA GLU A 11 8.97 -7.79 -2.45
C GLU A 11 9.77 -7.35 -1.20
N GLN A 12 9.11 -7.14 -0.06
CA GLN A 12 9.72 -6.66 1.18
C GLN A 12 9.96 -7.77 2.23
N VAL A 13 9.55 -9.01 1.92
CA VAL A 13 9.59 -10.13 2.87
C VAL A 13 11.01 -10.38 3.41
N GLU A 14 12.04 -10.21 2.58
CA GLU A 14 13.45 -10.43 2.95
C GLU A 14 14.08 -9.28 3.73
N GLY A 15 13.36 -8.17 3.94
CA GLY A 15 13.81 -7.06 4.76
C GLY A 15 14.01 -5.73 4.04
N GLN A 16 13.63 -5.66 2.76
CA GLN A 16 13.68 -4.44 1.94
C GLN A 16 12.75 -3.37 2.50
N LEU A 17 13.14 -2.10 2.35
CA LEU A 17 12.40 -0.96 2.88
C LEU A 17 12.15 0.09 1.81
N GLY A 18 11.11 0.88 2.04
CA GLY A 18 10.76 1.99 1.17
C GLY A 18 9.73 1.58 0.14
N HIS A 19 9.66 2.36 -0.94
CA HIS A 19 8.45 2.40 -1.76
C HIS A 19 8.61 2.02 -3.23
N ASN A 20 9.85 1.84 -3.66
CA ASN A 20 10.15 1.46 -5.04
C ASN A 20 10.11 -0.05 -5.13
N GLY A 21 9.48 -0.57 -6.18
CA GLY A 21 9.55 -2.00 -6.44
C GLY A 21 10.96 -2.43 -6.85
N ASN A 22 11.24 -3.72 -6.74
CA ASN A 22 12.51 -4.32 -7.16
C ASN A 22 12.77 -4.11 -8.67
N ASP A 23 11.70 -4.01 -9.47
CA ASP A 23 11.71 -3.69 -10.90
C ASP A 23 11.76 -2.18 -11.19
N ARG A 24 11.98 -1.34 -10.16
CA ARG A 24 11.93 0.12 -10.20
C ARG A 24 10.54 0.70 -10.46
N SER A 25 9.47 -0.10 -10.39
CA SER A 25 8.11 0.40 -10.51
C SER A 25 7.78 1.41 -9.41
N SER A 26 7.10 2.48 -9.81
CA SER A 26 6.47 3.39 -8.88
C SER A 26 5.15 2.81 -8.35
N ARG A 27 4.61 3.41 -7.29
CA ARG A 27 3.30 3.04 -6.74
C ARG A 27 2.19 3.15 -7.78
N GLY A 28 2.22 4.22 -8.56
CA GLY A 28 1.27 4.44 -9.65
C GLY A 28 1.33 3.33 -10.70
N ASP A 29 2.52 2.85 -11.04
CA ASP A 29 2.69 1.74 -11.99
C ASP A 29 2.10 0.44 -11.43
N ARG A 30 2.32 0.17 -10.14
CA ARG A 30 1.78 -1.03 -9.47
C ARG A 30 0.25 -0.99 -9.37
N ILE A 31 -0.33 0.14 -8.97
CA ILE A 31 -1.79 0.34 -8.93
C ILE A 31 -2.38 0.14 -10.33
N SER A 32 -1.71 0.66 -11.38
CA SER A 32 -2.14 0.54 -12.77
C SER A 32 -2.13 -0.88 -13.35
N ARG A 33 -1.47 -1.85 -12.70
CA ARG A 33 -1.51 -3.27 -13.12
C ARG A 33 -2.92 -3.86 -12.97
N TYR A 34 -3.65 -3.40 -11.95
CA TYR A 34 -4.94 -3.98 -11.53
C TYR A 34 -6.14 -3.08 -11.82
N GLY A 35 -5.92 -1.86 -12.31
CA GLY A 35 -6.99 -0.91 -12.58
C GLY A 35 -6.44 0.38 -13.16
N THR A 36 -7.28 1.40 -13.21
CA THR A 36 -6.88 2.76 -13.62
C THR A 36 -7.14 3.69 -12.46
N TRP A 37 -6.11 4.36 -11.95
CA TRP A 37 -6.25 5.43 -10.97
C TRP A 37 -6.42 6.78 -11.68
N SER A 38 -7.03 7.74 -10.99
CA SER A 38 -7.18 9.12 -11.45
C SER A 38 -7.06 10.10 -10.29
N ALA A 39 -6.96 11.39 -10.63
CA ALA A 39 -6.77 12.54 -9.73
C ALA A 39 -5.43 12.56 -8.95
N THR A 40 -5.12 11.52 -8.18
CA THR A 40 -3.90 11.42 -7.38
C THR A 40 -3.74 9.99 -6.84
N TRP A 41 -2.53 9.65 -6.40
CA TRP A 41 -2.20 8.39 -5.70
C TRP A 41 -1.24 8.65 -4.55
N GLY A 42 -1.16 7.70 -3.61
CA GLY A 42 -0.24 7.74 -2.48
C GLY A 42 -0.02 6.34 -1.90
N GLU A 43 0.99 6.20 -1.04
CA GLU A 43 1.25 4.95 -0.32
C GLU A 43 1.78 5.26 1.07
N ASN A 44 1.31 4.50 2.06
CA ASN A 44 1.89 4.44 3.39
C ASN A 44 2.39 3.03 3.67
N ILE A 45 3.51 2.92 4.40
CA ILE A 45 4.04 1.63 4.82
C ILE A 45 4.31 1.68 6.32
N SER A 46 3.81 0.68 7.04
CA SER A 46 4.07 0.48 8.46
C SER A 46 4.89 -0.78 8.65
N TYR A 47 5.96 -0.71 9.44
CA TYR A 47 6.76 -1.87 9.83
C TYR A 47 6.62 -2.14 11.33
N GLY A 48 6.60 -3.41 11.72
CA GLY A 48 6.67 -3.85 13.12
C GLY A 48 5.37 -3.81 13.92
N GLN A 49 4.34 -3.13 13.42
CA GLN A 49 3.01 -3.16 14.04
C GLN A 49 2.27 -4.46 13.71
N LYS A 50 1.56 -5.01 14.70
CA LYS A 50 0.88 -6.32 14.61
C LYS A 50 -0.63 -6.25 14.47
N THR A 51 -1.24 -5.10 14.74
CA THR A 51 -2.69 -4.92 14.71
C THR A 51 -3.06 -3.83 13.74
N ALA A 52 -4.20 -3.97 13.06
CA ALA A 52 -4.71 -2.95 12.14
C ALA A 52 -4.85 -1.58 12.84
N ARG A 53 -5.37 -1.55 14.07
CA ARG A 53 -5.45 -0.33 14.87
C ARG A 53 -4.07 0.27 15.15
N GLY A 54 -3.08 -0.55 15.53
CA GLY A 54 -1.72 -0.10 15.79
C GLY A 54 -1.02 0.46 14.55
N ILE A 55 -1.24 -0.16 13.39
CA ILE A 55 -0.76 0.32 12.08
C ILE A 55 -1.32 1.71 11.80
N VAL A 56 -2.66 1.87 11.84
CA VAL A 56 -3.30 3.15 11.56
C VAL A 56 -2.86 4.22 12.56
N LEU A 57 -2.81 3.90 13.85
CA LEU A 57 -2.34 4.84 14.89
C LEU A 57 -0.89 5.27 14.65
N THR A 58 0.01 4.33 14.34
CA THR A 58 1.42 4.65 14.09
C THR A 58 1.58 5.55 12.88
N LEU A 59 0.81 5.31 11.80
CA LEU A 59 0.85 6.13 10.59
C LEU A 59 0.16 7.50 10.79
N ILE A 60 -0.84 7.60 11.66
CA ILE A 60 -1.47 8.88 12.03
C ILE A 60 -0.54 9.67 12.94
N ILE A 61 0.01 9.07 13.99
CA ILE A 61 0.94 9.75 14.89
C ILE A 61 2.19 10.14 14.09
N ASP A 62 2.68 9.24 13.25
CA ASP A 62 3.78 9.43 12.31
C ASP A 62 5.07 9.89 13.00
N ASP A 63 5.37 9.27 14.15
CA ASP A 63 6.48 9.67 15.01
C ASP A 63 7.84 9.44 14.34
N GLY A 64 8.79 10.33 14.58
CA GLY A 64 10.10 10.32 13.92
C GLY A 64 10.12 10.74 12.44
N VAL A 65 8.96 10.95 11.80
CA VAL A 65 8.87 11.38 10.39
C VAL A 65 8.60 12.89 10.31
N ARG A 66 9.65 13.69 10.06
CA ARG A 66 9.56 15.17 10.03
C ARG A 66 8.46 15.70 9.10
N SER A 67 8.28 15.08 7.94
CA SER A 67 7.29 15.52 6.94
C SER A 67 5.85 15.23 7.35
N ARG A 68 5.64 14.31 8.30
CA ARG A 68 4.35 13.70 8.66
C ARG A 68 3.58 13.22 7.42
N GLY A 69 4.30 12.65 6.46
CA GLY A 69 3.77 12.27 5.15
C GLY A 69 2.68 11.22 5.23
N HIS A 70 2.81 10.24 6.13
CA HIS A 70 1.81 9.19 6.30
C HIS A 70 0.50 9.74 6.84
N ARG A 71 0.59 10.62 7.86
CA ARG A 71 -0.55 11.35 8.42
C ARG A 71 -1.26 12.17 7.35
N LYS A 72 -0.49 12.92 6.56
CA LYS A 72 -1.02 13.76 5.47
C LYS A 72 -1.76 12.92 4.43
N ASN A 73 -1.26 11.74 4.08
CA ASN A 73 -1.99 10.83 3.20
C ASN A 73 -3.31 10.37 3.82
N ILE A 74 -3.31 9.91 5.08
CA ILE A 74 -4.54 9.42 5.74
C ILE A 74 -5.65 10.47 5.80
N PHE A 75 -5.29 11.74 6.02
CA PHE A 75 -6.26 12.84 6.11
C PHE A 75 -6.38 13.66 4.82
N ASN A 76 -5.81 13.21 3.70
CA ASN A 76 -5.95 13.91 2.43
C ASN A 76 -7.38 13.70 1.88
N PRO A 77 -8.23 14.75 1.81
CA PRO A 77 -9.60 14.60 1.32
C PRO A 77 -9.67 14.25 -0.17
N LYS A 78 -8.54 14.30 -0.90
CA LYS A 78 -8.46 13.88 -2.29
C LYS A 78 -8.38 12.37 -2.46
N PHE A 79 -8.09 11.59 -1.42
CA PHE A 79 -8.07 10.13 -1.50
C PHE A 79 -9.42 9.57 -1.09
N ASN A 80 -10.07 8.85 -2.01
CA ASN A 80 -11.40 8.24 -1.79
C ASN A 80 -11.36 6.71 -1.81
N TYR A 81 -10.22 6.12 -2.18
CA TYR A 81 -10.04 4.68 -2.27
C TYR A 81 -8.76 4.29 -1.54
N ALA A 82 -8.78 3.12 -0.90
CA ALA A 82 -7.60 2.52 -0.28
C ALA A 82 -7.55 1.00 -0.52
N GLY A 83 -6.34 0.46 -0.63
CA GLY A 83 -6.08 -0.97 -0.68
C GLY A 83 -4.89 -1.30 0.22
N ALA A 84 -4.99 -2.33 1.04
CA ALA A 84 -3.96 -2.66 2.00
C ALA A 84 -3.56 -4.14 1.93
N ALA A 85 -2.30 -4.40 2.24
CA ALA A 85 -1.76 -5.75 2.41
C ALA A 85 -0.86 -5.80 3.64
N PHE A 86 -0.93 -6.91 4.37
CA PHE A 86 -0.15 -7.15 5.58
C PHE A 86 0.54 -8.50 5.46
N GLY A 87 1.77 -8.60 5.95
CA GLY A 87 2.52 -9.85 5.88
C GLY A 87 3.77 -9.88 6.75
N PRO A 88 4.56 -10.97 6.64
CA PRO A 88 5.82 -11.11 7.33
C PRO A 88 6.89 -10.18 6.74
N HIS A 89 7.85 -9.79 7.58
CA HIS A 89 9.01 -9.00 7.15
C HIS A 89 10.24 -9.43 7.96
N ALA A 90 11.34 -9.80 7.31
CA ALA A 90 12.49 -10.43 7.99
C ALA A 90 13.03 -9.60 9.17
N ARG A 91 13.21 -8.28 8.98
CA ARG A 91 13.76 -7.37 10.00
C ARG A 91 12.75 -6.95 11.09
N TYR A 92 11.54 -6.59 10.69
CA TYR A 92 10.53 -6.00 11.60
C TYR A 92 9.45 -6.99 12.05
N ARG A 93 9.57 -8.28 11.68
CA ARG A 93 8.60 -9.37 11.88
C ARG A 93 7.33 -9.24 11.06
N THR A 94 6.76 -8.05 11.00
CA THR A 94 5.53 -7.76 10.25
C THR A 94 5.65 -6.43 9.51
N GLY A 95 4.81 -6.24 8.52
CA GLY A 95 4.60 -4.93 7.90
C GLY A 95 3.27 -4.86 7.17
N CYS A 96 2.91 -3.65 6.76
CA CYS A 96 1.69 -3.37 6.02
C CYS A 96 1.94 -2.26 5.01
N SER A 97 1.57 -2.48 3.75
CA SER A 97 1.46 -1.43 2.73
C SER A 97 0.00 -1.03 2.56
N ILE A 98 -0.24 0.27 2.40
CA ILE A 98 -1.55 0.87 2.13
C ILE A 98 -1.42 1.82 0.93
N ASP A 99 -2.02 1.44 -0.19
CA ASP A 99 -2.14 2.29 -1.38
C ASP A 99 -3.40 3.14 -1.31
N PHE A 100 -3.31 4.38 -1.77
CA PHE A 100 -4.41 5.35 -1.85
C PHE A 100 -4.58 5.84 -3.28
N ALA A 101 -5.83 6.13 -3.66
CA ALA A 101 -6.16 6.78 -4.92
C ALA A 101 -7.32 7.76 -4.77
N GLY A 102 -7.31 8.82 -5.57
CA GLY A 102 -8.41 9.79 -5.58
C GLY A 102 -9.62 9.34 -6.38
N GLY A 103 -9.38 8.74 -7.54
CA GLY A 103 -10.35 7.92 -8.26
C GLY A 103 -9.71 6.59 -8.63
N TYR A 104 -10.49 5.52 -8.68
CA TYR A 104 -9.99 4.22 -9.09
C TYR A 104 -11.09 3.34 -9.69
N ALA A 105 -10.80 2.79 -10.87
CA ALA A 105 -11.63 1.80 -11.54
C ALA A 105 -10.84 0.48 -11.62
N GLU A 106 -11.35 -0.58 -10.99
CA GLU A 106 -10.75 -1.91 -11.11
C GLU A 106 -10.79 -2.36 -12.58
N ARG A 107 -9.70 -2.97 -13.03
CA ARG A 107 -9.69 -3.66 -14.31
C ARG A 107 -10.66 -4.84 -14.17
N ALA A 108 -11.60 -4.96 -15.11
CA ALA A 108 -12.43 -6.15 -15.16
C ALA A 108 -11.49 -7.37 -15.23
N GLU A 109 -11.56 -8.23 -14.21
CA GLU A 109 -10.97 -9.54 -14.36
C GLU A 109 -11.68 -10.19 -15.55
N ALA A 110 -10.93 -10.61 -16.57
CA ALA A 110 -11.44 -11.70 -17.38
C ALA A 110 -11.79 -12.79 -16.36
N LEU A 111 -13.07 -13.18 -16.28
CA LEU A 111 -13.54 -14.34 -15.55
C LEU A 111 -12.83 -15.56 -16.14
N VAL A 112 -11.57 -15.77 -15.77
CA VAL A 112 -10.89 -17.03 -15.98
C VAL A 112 -11.53 -17.92 -14.94
N ALA A 113 -12.51 -18.68 -15.40
CA ALA A 113 -13.20 -19.71 -14.64
C ALA A 113 -12.16 -20.48 -13.82
N ARG A 114 -12.10 -20.20 -12.52
CA ARG A 114 -11.51 -21.12 -11.57
C ARG A 114 -12.55 -22.23 -11.45
N ASN A 115 -12.47 -23.22 -12.34
CA ASN A 115 -13.26 -24.43 -12.23
C ASN A 115 -12.92 -25.11 -10.90
N PRO A 116 -13.93 -25.64 -10.19
CA PRO A 116 -13.79 -26.26 -8.87
C PRO A 116 -12.95 -27.53 -8.89
#